data_AF-A0A957YJN5-F1
#
_entry.id   AF-A0A957YJN5-F1
#
_cell.length_a   1.000
_cell.length_b   1.000
_cell.length_c   1.000
_cell.angle_alpha   90.00
_cell.angle_beta   90.00
_cell.angle_gamma   90.00
#
_symmetry.space_group_name_H-M   'P 1'
#
loop_
_entity.id
_entity.type
_entity.pdbx_description
1 polymer ?
#
loop_
_entity_poly.entity_id
_entity_poly.type
_entity_poly.pdbx_seq_one_letter_code
_entity_poly.pdbx_strand_id
1 'polypeptide(L)'
;MQKGMRVESLRAHRAAYIAIINRCLDKPGSKRRFARQLDITPQHLSYLLAQSDEAGEERSPSPALARRIARHLPLAAAERGDLLEHMLAAHRARPATLRTPDAEACTALVAVAEDLLARAQSTPHPDELRHATDLVMRMCEIGLGQVGPRSHPLAYIRYSLCLAECLMLRGHHSMAIFRAHLAEAQLGLLDRPAHRGTRSRIDVLDLSCAELLGRIYVELGQLRPAQQHLDRAAETAVRLGLQRLWLPRLAVTQARLQVARPRFSVREVESLLERAEALLGPDAPPLRLRLGIRWVELYLARALPDHAALALRERAGHIADGDAPSVIDHIDLLAAKARLLAQQGSDAAHGDLLRSEAHALAERAGLTRIAAHLASPPPGAAQSKLP
;
A
#
# COMPACT_ATOMS: atom_id res chain seq x y z
N MET A 1 -18.81 -13.72 22.60
CA MET A 1 -17.97 -13.52 21.40
C MET A 1 -18.38 -12.34 20.50
N GLN A 2 -19.62 -11.79 20.55
CA GLN A 2 -19.98 -10.59 19.74
C GLN A 2 -19.16 -9.32 20.04
N LYS A 3 -18.72 -9.18 21.29
CA LYS A 3 -17.93 -8.04 21.77
C LYS A 3 -16.53 -7.95 21.12
N GLY A 4 -15.86 -9.08 20.87
CA GLY A 4 -14.49 -9.11 20.31
C GLY A 4 -14.41 -8.54 18.89
N MET A 5 -15.25 -9.05 17.99
CA MET A 5 -15.31 -8.58 16.59
C MET A 5 -15.69 -7.09 16.46
N ARG A 6 -16.54 -6.59 17.36
CA ARG A 6 -16.89 -5.17 17.43
C ARG A 6 -15.66 -4.33 17.79
N VAL A 7 -14.89 -4.73 18.80
CA VAL A 7 -13.67 -4.03 19.21
C VAL A 7 -12.64 -4.00 18.07
N GLU A 8 -12.47 -5.13 17.37
CA GLU A 8 -11.52 -5.22 16.25
C GLU A 8 -11.91 -4.36 15.04
N SER A 9 -13.19 -4.32 14.67
CA SER A 9 -13.67 -3.43 13.60
C SER A 9 -13.44 -1.96 13.96
N LEU A 10 -13.69 -1.56 15.20
CA LEU A 10 -13.43 -0.21 15.69
C LEU A 10 -11.94 0.13 15.64
N ARG A 11 -11.07 -0.81 16.06
CA ARG A 11 -9.61 -0.68 15.96
C ARG A 11 -9.16 -0.51 14.50
N ALA A 12 -9.73 -1.26 13.56
CA ALA A 12 -9.42 -1.13 12.14
C ALA A 12 -9.83 0.25 11.58
N HIS A 13 -11.05 0.73 11.88
CA HIS A 13 -11.46 2.08 11.48
C HIS A 13 -10.55 3.16 12.08
N ARG A 14 -10.12 2.96 13.33
CA ARG A 14 -9.22 3.87 14.04
C ARG A 14 -7.82 3.90 13.43
N ALA A 15 -7.23 2.74 13.19
CA ALA A 15 -5.94 2.62 12.50
C ALA A 15 -6.00 3.35 11.15
N ALA A 16 -7.09 3.16 10.39
CA ALA A 16 -7.28 3.80 9.10
C ALA A 16 -7.29 5.33 9.17
N TYR A 17 -8.15 5.93 9.99
CA TYR A 17 -8.21 7.39 10.04
C TYR A 17 -6.94 7.99 10.65
N ILE A 18 -6.34 7.36 11.66
CA ILE A 18 -5.10 7.84 12.29
C ILE A 18 -3.98 7.86 11.25
N ALA A 19 -3.88 6.82 10.43
CA ALA A 19 -2.84 6.72 9.42
C ALA A 19 -2.95 7.85 8.38
N ILE A 20 -4.16 8.13 7.90
CA ILE A 20 -4.39 9.22 6.95
C ILE A 20 -4.13 10.59 7.57
N ILE A 21 -4.56 10.83 8.82
CA ILE A 21 -4.28 12.08 9.51
C ILE A 21 -2.78 12.27 9.72
N ASN A 22 -2.06 11.23 10.17
CA ASN A 22 -0.62 11.32 10.37
C ASN A 22 0.15 11.59 9.06
N ARG A 23 -0.29 11.02 7.93
CA ARG A 23 0.25 11.35 6.60
C ARG A 23 0.14 12.85 6.30
N CYS A 24 -0.99 13.47 6.63
CA CYS A 24 -1.21 14.90 6.38
C CYS A 24 -0.45 15.82 7.37
N LEU A 25 0.04 15.27 8.48
CA LEU A 25 0.66 15.99 9.59
C LEU A 25 2.14 15.58 9.79
N ASP A 26 2.81 15.27 8.69
CA ASP A 26 4.20 14.81 8.64
C ASP A 26 5.23 15.93 8.89
N LYS A 27 4.91 17.18 8.52
CA LYS A 27 5.82 18.33 8.68
C LYS A 27 5.96 18.79 10.13
N PRO A 28 7.16 19.26 10.57
CA PRO A 28 7.33 19.88 11.88
C PRO A 28 6.33 21.02 12.13
N GLY A 29 5.69 21.03 13.30
CA GLY A 29 4.72 22.05 13.68
C GLY A 29 3.32 21.92 13.04
N SER A 30 3.13 21.04 12.05
CA SER A 30 1.83 20.81 11.39
C SER A 30 0.74 20.40 12.38
N LYS A 31 1.02 19.50 13.32
CA LYS A 31 0.08 19.07 14.38
C LYS A 31 -0.42 20.23 15.23
N ARG A 32 0.48 21.15 15.65
CA ARG A 32 0.11 22.31 16.47
C ARG A 32 -0.76 23.29 15.69
N ARG A 33 -0.42 23.53 14.42
CA ARG A 33 -1.20 24.38 13.52
C ARG A 33 -2.59 23.80 13.27
N PHE A 34 -2.66 22.50 12.99
CA PHE A 34 -3.90 21.80 12.71
C PHE A 34 -4.82 21.73 13.93
N ALA A 35 -4.28 21.45 15.12
CA ALA A 35 -5.05 21.48 16.37
C ALA A 35 -5.73 22.84 16.61
N ARG A 36 -5.00 23.95 16.36
CA ARG A 36 -5.56 25.31 16.43
C ARG A 36 -6.69 25.53 15.42
N GLN A 37 -6.57 25.04 14.19
CA GLN A 37 -7.64 25.15 13.18
C GLN A 37 -8.91 24.39 13.57
N LEU A 38 -8.75 23.29 14.32
CA LEU A 38 -9.86 22.48 14.82
C LEU A 38 -10.46 22.99 16.13
N ASP A 39 -9.88 24.05 16.71
CA ASP A 39 -10.23 24.58 18.01
C ASP A 39 -10.11 23.52 19.12
N ILE A 40 -8.98 22.80 19.14
CA ILE A 40 -8.60 21.83 20.19
C ILE A 40 -7.13 22.01 20.59
N THR A 41 -6.75 21.45 21.73
CA THR A 41 -5.35 21.47 22.17
C THR A 41 -4.49 20.47 21.37
N PRO A 42 -3.19 20.75 21.15
CA PRO A 42 -2.27 19.77 20.55
C PRO A 42 -2.17 18.46 21.33
N GLN A 43 -2.35 18.52 22.66
CA GLN A 43 -2.41 17.35 23.53
C GLN A 43 -3.65 16.50 23.23
N HIS A 44 -4.82 17.13 23.09
CA HIS A 44 -6.06 16.43 22.73
C HIS A 44 -5.94 15.76 21.35
N LEU A 45 -5.37 16.45 20.36
CA LEU A 45 -5.11 15.85 19.04
C LEU A 45 -4.15 14.65 19.15
N SER A 46 -3.06 14.78 19.92
CA SER A 46 -2.12 13.67 20.15
C SER A 46 -2.80 12.48 20.82
N TYR A 47 -3.68 12.73 21.80
CA TYR A 47 -4.46 11.70 22.47
C TYR A 47 -5.39 10.94 21.51
N LEU A 48 -6.08 11.64 20.60
CA LEU A 48 -6.93 11.01 19.57
C LEU A 48 -6.11 10.14 18.61
N LEU A 49 -4.90 10.59 18.25
CA LEU A 49 -4.01 9.93 17.28
C LEU A 49 -3.09 8.86 17.89
N ALA A 50 -3.06 8.70 19.21
CA ALA A 50 -2.20 7.72 19.88
C ALA A 50 -2.66 6.28 19.60
N GLN A 51 -1.80 5.45 19.02
CA GLN A 51 -1.98 3.99 18.99
C GLN A 51 -1.79 3.50 20.44
N SER A 52 -2.84 2.94 21.04
CA SER A 52 -2.79 2.45 22.42
C SER A 52 -3.47 1.08 22.44
N ASP A 53 -2.69 0.07 22.82
CA ASP A 53 -3.09 -1.33 22.85
C ASP A 53 -3.90 -1.66 24.13
N GLU A 54 -3.82 -0.78 25.13
CA GLU A 54 -4.51 -0.90 26.41
C GLU A 54 -6.00 -0.56 26.28
N ALA A 55 -6.77 -1.64 26.25
CA ALA A 55 -8.20 -1.77 26.46
C ALA A 55 -9.01 -0.51 26.84
N GLY A 56 -9.94 -0.14 25.95
CA GLY A 56 -11.32 0.16 26.38
C GLY A 56 -11.81 1.60 26.30
N GLU A 57 -10.94 2.61 26.27
CA GLU A 57 -11.42 3.99 26.12
C GLU A 57 -11.57 4.35 24.63
N GLU A 58 -12.81 4.66 24.22
CA GLU A 58 -13.18 5.16 22.90
C GLU A 58 -12.51 6.50 22.61
N ARG A 59 -11.25 6.48 22.18
CA ARG A 59 -10.50 7.67 21.72
C ARG A 59 -10.88 8.07 20.29
N SER A 60 -12.18 8.13 20.03
CA SER A 60 -12.75 8.50 18.74
C SER A 60 -13.24 9.95 18.79
N PRO A 61 -12.96 10.76 17.75
CA PRO A 61 -13.48 12.12 17.71
C PRO A 61 -15.01 12.10 17.72
N SER A 62 -15.62 13.06 18.42
CA SER A 62 -17.08 13.25 18.33
C SER A 62 -17.48 13.54 16.87
N PRO A 63 -18.74 13.28 16.46
CA PRO A 63 -19.18 13.51 15.08
C PRO A 63 -18.94 14.94 14.59
N ALA A 64 -19.10 15.94 15.47
CA ALA A 64 -18.80 17.33 15.15
C ALA A 64 -17.30 17.56 14.92
N LEU A 65 -16.43 17.00 15.78
CA LEU A 65 -14.98 17.08 15.61
C LEU A 65 -14.52 16.32 14.36
N ALA A 66 -15.07 15.14 14.08
CA ALA A 66 -14.77 14.35 12.89
C ALA A 66 -15.07 15.14 11.59
N ARG A 67 -16.22 15.82 11.51
CA ARG A 67 -16.56 16.68 10.38
C ARG A 67 -15.57 17.86 10.22
N ARG A 68 -15.14 18.47 11.33
CA ARG A 68 -14.10 19.52 11.30
C ARG A 68 -12.77 18.97 10.80
N ILE A 69 -12.32 17.83 11.34
CA ILE A 69 -11.09 17.15 10.89
C ILE A 69 -11.13 16.91 9.38
N ALA A 70 -12.19 16.25 8.89
CA ALA A 70 -12.32 15.93 7.47
C ALA A 70 -12.32 17.18 6.59
N ARG A 71 -12.98 18.26 7.01
CA ARG A 71 -13.04 19.52 6.26
C ARG A 71 -11.69 20.21 6.14
N HIS A 72 -10.89 20.22 7.21
CA HIS A 72 -9.64 20.98 7.28
C HIS A 72 -8.41 20.23 6.72
N LEU A 73 -8.53 18.93 6.45
CA LEU A 73 -7.42 18.18 5.86
C LEU A 73 -7.27 18.48 4.35
N PRO A 74 -6.03 18.57 3.84
CA PRO A 74 -5.73 18.81 2.43
C PRO A 74 -5.88 17.52 1.61
N LEU A 75 -7.08 16.94 1.63
CA LEU A 75 -7.42 15.68 0.96
C LEU A 75 -8.42 15.93 -0.17
N ALA A 76 -8.41 15.04 -1.17
CA ALA A 76 -9.42 15.06 -2.22
C ALA A 76 -10.84 14.85 -1.65
N ALA A 77 -11.88 15.30 -2.36
CA ALA A 77 -13.26 15.20 -1.88
C ALA A 77 -13.66 13.75 -1.54
N ALA A 78 -13.29 12.78 -2.38
CA ALA A 78 -13.54 11.36 -2.14
C ALA A 78 -12.81 10.86 -0.88
N GLU A 79 -11.50 11.10 -0.76
CA GLU A 79 -10.71 10.69 0.42
C GLU A 79 -11.23 11.32 1.72
N ARG A 80 -11.74 12.57 1.67
CA ARG A 80 -12.39 13.22 2.84
C ARG A 80 -13.68 12.52 3.25
N GLY A 81 -14.47 12.06 2.27
CA GLY A 81 -15.66 11.26 2.50
C GLY A 81 -15.34 9.95 3.21
N ASP A 82 -14.39 9.18 2.65
CA ASP A 82 -13.95 7.90 3.22
C ASP A 82 -13.40 8.08 4.65
N LEU A 83 -12.55 9.09 4.85
CA LEU A 83 -11.99 9.40 6.17
C LEU A 83 -13.08 9.73 7.20
N LEU A 84 -14.07 10.53 6.81
CA LEU A 84 -15.19 10.89 7.67
C LEU A 84 -16.02 9.65 8.02
N GLU A 85 -16.26 8.76 7.06
CA GLU A 85 -16.94 7.50 7.29
C GLU A 85 -16.21 6.67 8.34
N HIS A 86 -14.88 6.48 8.22
CA HIS A 86 -14.12 5.72 9.23
C HIS A 86 -14.19 6.36 10.62
N MET A 87 -14.10 7.69 10.73
CA MET A 87 -14.22 8.37 12.03
C MET A 87 -15.63 8.19 12.64
N LEU A 88 -16.68 8.29 11.82
CA LEU A 88 -18.06 8.12 12.27
C LEU A 88 -18.39 6.65 12.59
N ALA A 89 -17.84 5.70 11.85
CA ALA A 89 -17.98 4.27 12.10
C ALA A 89 -17.20 3.83 13.35
N ALA A 90 -16.00 4.37 13.58
CA ALA A 90 -15.28 4.20 14.84
C ALA A 90 -16.06 4.79 16.03
N HIS A 91 -16.87 5.82 15.80
CA HIS A 91 -17.75 6.38 16.83
C HIS A 91 -19.07 5.59 16.98
N ARG A 92 -19.57 4.96 15.91
CA ARG A 92 -20.84 4.23 15.89
C ARG A 92 -20.60 2.75 15.72
N ALA A 93 -20.70 2.00 16.81
CA ALA A 93 -20.69 0.55 16.70
C ALA A 93 -22.00 0.01 16.11
N ARG A 94 -22.03 -0.21 14.80
CA ARG A 94 -23.11 -0.97 14.16
C ARG A 94 -22.63 -2.38 13.80
N PRO A 95 -23.25 -3.44 14.35
CA PRO A 95 -23.09 -4.76 13.80
C PRO A 95 -23.88 -4.84 12.48
N ALA A 96 -23.23 -5.30 11.41
CA ALA A 96 -23.95 -5.74 10.22
C ALA A 96 -24.52 -7.15 10.47
N THR A 97 -25.80 -7.33 10.21
CA THR A 97 -26.45 -8.65 10.11
C THR A 97 -26.17 -9.21 8.73
N LEU A 98 -25.57 -10.38 8.67
CA LEU A 98 -25.17 -11.03 7.41
C LEU A 98 -26.04 -12.26 7.18
N ARG A 99 -26.39 -12.50 5.92
CA ARG A 99 -26.99 -13.76 5.47
C ARG A 99 -25.91 -14.83 5.39
N THR A 100 -26.27 -16.10 5.55
CA THR A 100 -25.34 -17.24 5.45
C THR A 100 -25.45 -17.87 4.05
N PRO A 101 -24.59 -17.49 3.10
CA PRO A 101 -24.39 -18.26 1.87
C PRO A 101 -23.61 -19.54 2.17
N ASP A 102 -23.61 -20.43 1.18
CA ASP A 102 -22.80 -21.64 1.15
C ASP A 102 -21.29 -21.31 1.20
N ALA A 103 -20.55 -22.03 2.05
CA ALA A 103 -19.13 -21.84 2.34
C ALA A 103 -18.24 -22.09 1.12
N GLU A 104 -18.61 -23.12 0.35
CA GLU A 104 -17.81 -23.63 -0.76
C GLU A 104 -17.84 -22.66 -1.94
N ALA A 105 -19.03 -22.19 -2.30
CA ALA A 105 -19.23 -21.15 -3.31
C ALA A 105 -18.44 -19.86 -2.97
N CYS A 106 -18.44 -19.44 -1.70
CA CYS A 106 -17.70 -18.26 -1.27
C CYS A 106 -16.18 -18.41 -1.41
N THR A 107 -15.66 -19.62 -1.16
CA THR A 107 -14.22 -19.93 -1.25
C THR A 107 -13.75 -20.01 -2.70
N ALA A 108 -14.58 -20.55 -3.59
CA ALA A 108 -14.29 -20.59 -5.02
C ALA A 108 -14.29 -19.19 -5.63
N LEU A 109 -15.30 -18.36 -5.32
CA LEU A 109 -15.40 -17.00 -5.85
C LEU A 109 -14.23 -16.10 -5.43
N VAL A 110 -13.73 -16.22 -4.20
CA VAL A 110 -12.55 -15.45 -3.79
C VAL A 110 -11.27 -15.93 -4.49
N ALA A 111 -11.15 -17.23 -4.81
CA ALA A 111 -10.02 -17.74 -5.60
C ALA A 111 -10.04 -17.19 -7.03
N VAL A 112 -11.23 -17.06 -7.62
CA VAL A 112 -11.41 -16.40 -8.92
C VAL A 112 -11.01 -14.92 -8.85
N ALA A 113 -11.43 -14.21 -7.79
CA ALA A 113 -11.05 -12.81 -7.59
C ALA A 113 -9.52 -12.63 -7.46
N GLU A 114 -8.85 -13.51 -6.72
CA GLU A 114 -7.39 -13.51 -6.57
C GLU A 114 -6.66 -13.82 -7.88
N ASP A 115 -7.12 -14.80 -8.66
CA ASP A 115 -6.53 -15.13 -9.97
C ASP A 115 -6.72 -13.98 -10.97
N LEU A 116 -7.92 -13.39 -11.03
CA LEU A 116 -8.19 -12.21 -11.86
C LEU A 116 -7.28 -11.04 -11.47
N LEU A 117 -7.09 -10.79 -10.18
CA LEU A 117 -6.19 -9.74 -9.71
C LEU A 117 -4.73 -10.02 -10.08
N ALA A 118 -4.26 -11.26 -9.92
CA ALA A 118 -2.90 -11.65 -10.28
C ALA A 118 -2.64 -11.44 -11.78
N ARG A 119 -3.60 -11.85 -12.64
CA ARG A 119 -3.54 -11.62 -14.09
C ARG A 119 -3.58 -10.13 -14.42
N ALA A 120 -4.46 -9.37 -13.77
CA ALA A 120 -4.55 -7.93 -13.97
C ALA A 120 -3.24 -7.20 -13.64
N GLN A 121 -2.57 -7.58 -12.55
CA GLN A 121 -1.27 -7.01 -12.18
C GLN A 121 -0.12 -7.39 -13.13
N SER A 122 -0.36 -8.33 -14.04
CA SER A 122 0.60 -8.83 -15.01
C SER A 122 0.21 -8.47 -16.46
N THR A 123 -0.87 -7.69 -16.66
CA THR A 123 -1.27 -7.25 -18.00
C THR A 123 -0.45 -6.03 -18.45
N PRO A 124 0.01 -5.98 -19.71
CA PRO A 124 0.60 -4.77 -20.29
C PRO A 124 -0.48 -3.73 -20.66
N HIS A 125 -1.77 -4.09 -20.62
CA HIS A 125 -2.86 -3.24 -21.11
C HIS A 125 -3.52 -2.42 -19.97
N PRO A 126 -3.46 -1.07 -20.01
CA PRO A 126 -4.02 -0.22 -18.95
C PRO A 126 -5.52 -0.44 -18.75
N ASP A 127 -6.26 -0.56 -19.85
CA ASP A 127 -7.71 -0.72 -19.81
C ASP A 127 -8.09 -2.07 -19.18
N GLU A 128 -7.35 -3.15 -19.44
CA GLU A 128 -7.58 -4.45 -18.79
C GLU A 128 -7.31 -4.39 -17.29
N LEU A 129 -6.21 -3.77 -16.85
CA LEU A 129 -5.93 -3.58 -15.42
C LEU A 129 -7.07 -2.83 -14.73
N ARG A 130 -7.57 -1.75 -15.36
CA ARG A 130 -8.69 -0.97 -14.84
C ARG A 130 -9.96 -1.80 -14.70
N HIS A 131 -10.38 -2.47 -15.78
CA HIS A 131 -11.62 -3.25 -15.77
C HIS A 131 -11.55 -4.43 -14.80
N ALA A 132 -10.42 -5.14 -14.77
CA ALA A 132 -10.24 -6.28 -13.89
C ALA A 132 -10.20 -5.84 -12.42
N THR A 133 -9.52 -4.74 -12.07
CA THR A 133 -9.53 -4.21 -10.70
C THR A 133 -10.92 -3.73 -10.28
N ASP A 134 -11.66 -3.04 -11.15
CA ASP A 134 -13.04 -2.62 -10.88
C ASP A 134 -13.98 -3.84 -10.67
N LEU A 135 -13.80 -4.91 -11.45
CA LEU A 135 -14.55 -6.15 -11.30
C LEU A 135 -14.22 -6.88 -9.99
N VAL A 136 -12.94 -7.05 -9.67
CA VAL A 136 -12.47 -7.70 -8.44
C VAL A 136 -12.97 -6.94 -7.21
N MET A 137 -12.94 -5.60 -7.23
CA MET A 137 -13.51 -4.79 -6.15
C MET A 137 -14.99 -5.11 -5.91
N ARG A 138 -15.82 -5.11 -6.96
CA ARG A 138 -17.24 -5.44 -6.86
C ARG A 138 -17.46 -6.86 -6.35
N MET A 139 -16.69 -7.83 -6.87
CA MET A 139 -16.76 -9.22 -6.41
C MET A 139 -16.44 -9.33 -4.91
N CYS A 140 -15.40 -8.64 -4.44
CA CYS A 140 -15.04 -8.65 -3.02
C CYS A 140 -16.07 -7.93 -2.15
N GLU A 141 -16.65 -6.82 -2.60
CA GLU A 141 -17.69 -6.09 -1.87
C GLU A 141 -18.96 -6.93 -1.71
N ILE A 142 -19.43 -7.55 -2.80
CA ILE A 142 -20.56 -8.49 -2.78
C ILE A 142 -20.22 -9.68 -1.88
N GLY A 143 -19.02 -10.25 -2.05
CA GLY A 143 -18.52 -11.36 -1.25
C GLY A 143 -18.50 -11.05 0.24
N LEU A 144 -18.02 -9.87 0.66
CA LEU A 144 -18.00 -9.43 2.06
C LEU A 144 -19.40 -9.11 2.60
N GLY A 145 -20.35 -8.71 1.75
CA GLY A 145 -21.75 -8.54 2.12
C GLY A 145 -22.49 -9.87 2.32
N GLN A 146 -21.97 -10.95 1.75
CA GLN A 146 -22.53 -12.30 1.88
C GLN A 146 -21.77 -13.14 2.91
N VAL A 147 -20.46 -12.97 3.04
CA VAL A 147 -19.63 -13.78 3.93
C VAL A 147 -19.56 -13.16 5.32
N GLY A 148 -20.04 -13.92 6.31
CA GLY A 148 -19.83 -13.62 7.72
C GLY A 148 -18.36 -13.81 8.14
N PRO A 149 -17.75 -12.85 8.86
CA PRO A 149 -16.40 -13.03 9.43
C PRO A 149 -16.33 -14.17 10.47
N ARG A 150 -17.48 -14.65 10.97
CA ARG A 150 -17.54 -15.81 11.87
C ARG A 150 -17.91 -17.11 11.17
N SER A 151 -18.78 -17.04 10.16
CA SER A 151 -19.25 -18.24 9.46
C SER A 151 -18.16 -18.78 8.55
N HIS A 152 -17.51 -17.89 7.78
CA HIS A 152 -16.45 -18.26 6.83
C HIS A 152 -15.24 -17.32 6.97
N PRO A 153 -14.52 -17.37 8.11
CA PRO A 153 -13.48 -16.39 8.44
C PRO A 153 -12.35 -16.35 7.39
N LEU A 154 -11.94 -17.50 6.85
CA LEU A 154 -10.87 -17.56 5.84
C LEU A 154 -11.28 -16.89 4.52
N ALA A 155 -12.50 -17.10 4.06
CA ALA A 155 -13.02 -16.41 2.87
C ALA A 155 -13.12 -14.90 3.13
N TYR A 156 -13.59 -14.51 4.32
CA TYR A 156 -13.66 -13.10 4.73
C TYR A 156 -12.30 -12.40 4.71
N ILE A 157 -11.27 -13.05 5.26
CA ILE A 157 -9.88 -12.57 5.27
C ILE A 157 -9.38 -12.40 3.84
N ARG A 158 -9.55 -13.41 2.99
CA ARG A 158 -9.11 -13.38 1.59
C ARG A 158 -9.78 -12.27 0.79
N TYR A 159 -11.11 -12.11 0.90
CA TYR A 159 -11.81 -11.01 0.26
C TYR A 159 -11.33 -9.65 0.77
N SER A 160 -11.07 -9.53 2.07
CA SER A 160 -10.58 -8.28 2.66
C SER A 160 -9.19 -7.92 2.14
N LEU A 161 -8.27 -8.89 2.03
CA LEU A 161 -6.93 -8.68 1.48
C LEU A 161 -6.97 -8.35 -0.01
N CYS A 162 -7.75 -9.09 -0.80
CA CYS A 162 -7.92 -8.85 -2.24
C CYS A 162 -8.51 -7.46 -2.52
N LEU A 163 -9.55 -7.07 -1.77
CA LEU A 163 -10.13 -5.74 -1.84
C LEU A 163 -9.14 -4.66 -1.42
N ALA A 164 -8.38 -4.88 -0.34
CA ALA A 164 -7.37 -3.92 0.14
C ALA A 164 -6.30 -3.65 -0.93
N GLU A 165 -5.85 -4.69 -1.64
CA GLU A 165 -4.87 -4.55 -2.70
C GLU A 165 -5.42 -3.75 -3.90
N CYS A 166 -6.66 -4.02 -4.32
CA CYS A 166 -7.31 -3.22 -5.36
C CYS A 166 -7.48 -1.75 -4.94
N LEU A 167 -7.96 -1.51 -3.72
CA LEU A 167 -8.14 -0.16 -3.18
C LEU A 167 -6.82 0.61 -3.13
N MET A 168 -5.72 -0.06 -2.76
CA MET A 168 -4.39 0.54 -2.77
C MET A 168 -3.95 0.92 -4.20
N LEU A 169 -4.12 0.04 -5.19
CA LEU A 169 -3.84 0.36 -6.60
C LEU A 169 -4.65 1.56 -7.09
N ARG A 170 -5.91 1.67 -6.65
CA ARG A 170 -6.82 2.77 -7.02
C ARG A 170 -6.63 4.04 -6.21
N GLY A 171 -5.72 4.04 -5.24
CA GLY A 171 -5.41 5.21 -4.42
C GLY A 171 -6.31 5.42 -3.20
N HIS A 172 -7.23 4.49 -2.91
CA HIS A 172 -8.13 4.54 -1.74
C HIS A 172 -7.46 3.98 -0.48
N HIS A 173 -6.37 4.61 -0.05
CA HIS A 173 -5.51 4.08 1.02
C HIS A 173 -6.20 3.96 2.38
N SER A 174 -7.16 4.83 2.70
CA SER A 174 -7.96 4.78 3.93
C SER A 174 -8.76 3.48 4.03
N MET A 175 -9.42 3.10 2.94
CA MET A 175 -10.20 1.88 2.87
C MET A 175 -9.29 0.66 2.76
N ALA A 176 -8.17 0.77 2.03
CA ALA A 176 -7.18 -0.31 1.92
C ALA A 176 -6.62 -0.72 3.29
N ILE A 177 -6.13 0.26 4.07
CA ILE A 177 -5.57 -0.01 5.41
C ILE A 177 -6.64 -0.55 6.37
N PHE A 178 -7.88 -0.06 6.27
CA PHE A 178 -9.00 -0.56 7.07
C PHE A 178 -9.24 -2.05 6.78
N ARG A 179 -9.34 -2.43 5.50
CA ARG A 179 -9.58 -3.82 5.09
C ARG A 179 -8.42 -4.74 5.48
N ALA A 180 -7.19 -4.27 5.34
CA ALA A 180 -6.00 -5.03 5.74
C ALA A 180 -5.95 -5.28 7.26
N HIS A 181 -6.21 -4.26 8.10
CA HIS A 181 -6.28 -4.47 9.55
C HIS A 181 -7.48 -5.31 9.98
N LEU A 182 -8.61 -5.23 9.27
CA LEU A 182 -9.74 -6.10 9.55
C LEU A 182 -9.39 -7.56 9.27
N ALA A 183 -8.66 -7.83 8.19
CA ALA A 183 -8.12 -9.15 7.87
C ALA A 183 -7.14 -9.64 8.95
N GLU A 184 -6.19 -8.79 9.36
CA GLU A 184 -5.24 -9.06 10.45
C GLU A 184 -5.96 -9.44 11.76
N ALA A 185 -6.98 -8.66 12.13
CA ALA A 185 -7.73 -8.93 13.34
C ALA A 185 -8.53 -10.23 13.25
N GLN A 186 -9.13 -10.54 12.09
CA GLN A 186 -9.80 -11.84 11.90
C GLN A 186 -8.79 -13.01 11.95
N LEU A 187 -7.59 -12.85 11.40
CA LEU A 187 -6.52 -13.85 11.52
C LEU A 187 -6.15 -14.11 12.99
N GLY A 188 -6.10 -13.06 13.82
CA GLY A 188 -5.84 -13.17 15.27
C GLY A 188 -6.96 -13.87 16.05
N LEU A 189 -8.18 -13.90 15.52
CA LEU A 189 -9.34 -14.57 16.14
C LEU A 189 -9.51 -16.02 15.70
N LEU A 190 -8.74 -16.50 14.71
CA LEU A 190 -8.83 -17.88 14.24
C LEU A 190 -8.32 -18.86 15.30
N ASP A 191 -9.10 -19.89 15.57
CA ASP A 191 -8.68 -21.03 16.38
C ASP A 191 -7.68 -21.90 15.60
N ARG A 192 -6.39 -21.59 15.73
CA ARG A 192 -5.31 -22.31 15.02
C ARG A 192 -5.33 -23.83 15.31
N PRO A 193 -5.54 -24.31 16.55
CA PRO A 193 -5.78 -25.73 16.84
C PRO A 193 -6.91 -26.38 16.06
N ALA A 194 -8.03 -25.68 15.82
CA ALA A 194 -9.15 -26.20 15.02
C ALA A 194 -8.80 -26.31 13.51
N HIS A 195 -7.74 -25.64 13.07
CA HIS A 195 -7.33 -25.54 11.67
C HIS A 195 -6.00 -26.25 11.37
N ARG A 196 -5.67 -27.34 12.07
CA ARG A 196 -4.39 -28.07 11.90
C ARG A 196 -4.07 -28.41 10.43
N GLY A 197 -5.05 -28.84 9.65
CA GLY A 197 -4.89 -29.18 8.23
C GLY A 197 -4.65 -27.97 7.30
N THR A 198 -4.93 -26.74 7.77
CA THR A 198 -4.79 -25.49 7.00
C THR A 198 -3.84 -24.49 7.64
N ARG A 199 -3.02 -24.93 8.61
CA ARG A 199 -2.10 -24.06 9.34
C ARG A 199 -1.14 -23.31 8.41
N SER A 200 -0.57 -24.01 7.43
CA SER A 200 0.29 -23.40 6.40
C SER A 200 -0.44 -22.32 5.60
N ARG A 201 -1.72 -22.53 5.28
CA ARG A 201 -2.54 -21.52 4.59
C ARG A 201 -2.78 -20.28 5.45
N ILE A 202 -3.06 -20.47 6.74
CA ILE A 202 -3.23 -19.35 7.69
C ILE A 202 -1.94 -18.55 7.82
N ASP A 203 -0.78 -19.23 7.94
CA ASP A 203 0.50 -18.54 8.05
C ASP A 203 0.89 -17.81 6.74
N VAL A 204 0.49 -18.34 5.57
CA VAL A 204 0.62 -17.61 4.29
C VAL A 204 -0.30 -16.39 4.24
N LEU A 205 -1.53 -16.47 4.72
CA LEU A 205 -2.42 -15.31 4.81
C LEU A 205 -1.89 -14.25 5.78
N ASP A 206 -1.29 -14.67 6.91
CA ASP A 206 -0.63 -13.78 7.86
C ASP A 206 0.52 -13.02 7.22
N LEU A 207 1.33 -13.75 6.43
CA LEU A 207 2.44 -13.20 5.68
C LEU A 207 1.98 -12.22 4.59
N SER A 208 0.96 -12.57 3.80
CA SER A 208 0.35 -11.69 2.81
C SER A 208 -0.23 -10.43 3.46
N CYS A 209 -0.89 -10.56 4.61
CA CYS A 209 -1.44 -9.44 5.36
C CYS A 209 -0.34 -8.49 5.85
N ALA A 210 0.74 -9.03 6.42
CA ALA A 210 1.87 -8.23 6.88
C ALA A 210 2.59 -7.53 5.72
N GLU A 211 2.79 -8.21 4.59
CA GLU A 211 3.39 -7.60 3.39
C GLU A 211 2.54 -6.43 2.86
N LEU A 212 1.22 -6.64 2.76
CA LEU A 212 0.30 -5.63 2.25
C LEU A 212 0.21 -4.41 3.18
N LEU A 213 0.14 -4.61 4.50
CA LEU A 213 0.19 -3.53 5.48
C LEU A 213 1.52 -2.76 5.36
N GLY A 214 2.64 -3.47 5.22
CA GLY A 214 3.95 -2.87 4.97
C GLY A 214 3.94 -1.93 3.75
N ARG A 215 3.44 -2.41 2.61
CA ARG A 215 3.28 -1.60 1.38
C ARG A 215 2.39 -0.38 1.60
N ILE A 216 1.21 -0.57 2.19
CA ILE A 216 0.27 0.53 2.45
C ILE A 216 0.91 1.60 3.35
N TYR A 217 1.64 1.20 4.40
CA TYR A 217 2.31 2.16 5.28
C TYR A 217 3.47 2.90 4.60
N VAL A 218 4.23 2.24 3.71
CA VAL A 218 5.22 2.91 2.86
C VAL A 218 4.54 3.97 2.00
N GLU A 219 3.44 3.63 1.34
CA GLU A 219 2.65 4.58 0.55
C GLU A 219 2.08 5.72 1.39
N LEU A 220 1.83 5.51 2.68
CA LEU A 220 1.37 6.57 3.59
C LEU A 220 2.51 7.38 4.22
N GLY A 221 3.77 7.08 3.90
CA GLY A 221 4.95 7.74 4.49
C GLY A 221 5.20 7.37 5.95
N GLN A 222 4.58 6.29 6.45
CA GLN A 222 4.68 5.86 7.85
C GLN A 222 5.73 4.77 8.00
N LEU A 223 6.98 5.22 8.15
CA LEU A 223 8.15 4.35 8.02
C LEU A 223 8.29 3.32 9.16
N ARG A 224 7.88 3.67 10.39
CA ARG A 224 7.99 2.75 11.54
C ARG A 224 6.99 1.59 11.47
N PRO A 225 5.67 1.82 11.31
CA PRO A 225 4.71 0.73 11.11
C PRO A 225 5.05 -0.12 9.88
N ALA A 226 5.46 0.52 8.78
CA ALA A 226 5.91 -0.20 7.58
C ALA A 226 7.04 -1.19 7.89
N GLN A 227 8.08 -0.75 8.60
CA GLN A 227 9.21 -1.60 8.98
C GLN A 227 8.75 -2.81 9.81
N GLN A 228 7.93 -2.59 10.84
CA GLN A 228 7.45 -3.66 11.73
C GLN A 228 6.70 -4.74 10.96
N HIS A 229 5.80 -4.35 10.05
CA HIS A 229 5.05 -5.31 9.24
C HIS A 229 5.94 -6.04 8.23
N LEU A 230 6.89 -5.36 7.59
CA LEU A 230 7.81 -5.99 6.64
C LEU A 230 8.78 -6.96 7.32
N ASP A 231 9.25 -6.65 8.53
CA ASP A 231 10.09 -7.56 9.33
C ASP A 231 9.32 -8.82 9.72
N ARG A 232 8.08 -8.66 10.22
CA ARG A 232 7.19 -9.81 10.52
C ARG A 232 6.94 -10.67 9.28
N ALA A 233 6.73 -10.05 8.11
CA ALA A 233 6.53 -10.77 6.86
C ALA A 233 7.79 -11.56 6.47
N ALA A 234 8.97 -10.96 6.58
CA ALA A 234 10.25 -11.61 6.28
C ALA A 234 10.54 -12.77 7.24
N GLU A 235 10.34 -12.58 8.54
CA GLU A 235 10.48 -13.63 9.55
C GLU A 235 9.54 -14.81 9.27
N THR A 236 8.29 -14.51 8.92
CA THR A 236 7.30 -15.53 8.56
C THR A 236 7.69 -16.27 7.28
N ALA A 237 8.26 -15.56 6.29
CA ALA A 237 8.71 -16.17 5.03
C ALA A 237 9.82 -17.19 5.28
N VAL A 238 10.78 -16.83 6.14
CA VAL A 238 11.89 -17.69 6.55
C VAL A 238 11.37 -18.90 7.31
N ARG A 239 10.48 -18.69 8.29
CA ARG A 239 9.87 -19.77 9.09
C ARG A 239 9.13 -20.79 8.23
N LEU A 240 8.47 -20.34 7.16
CA LEU A 240 7.70 -21.20 6.25
C LEU A 240 8.55 -21.83 5.13
N GLY A 241 9.84 -21.49 5.02
CA GLY A 241 10.68 -21.98 3.92
C GLY A 241 10.31 -21.40 2.55
N LEU A 242 9.71 -20.21 2.51
CA LEU A 242 9.23 -19.55 1.29
C LEU A 242 10.13 -18.38 0.86
N GLN A 243 11.40 -18.40 1.24
CA GLN A 243 12.33 -17.27 1.08
C GLN A 243 12.48 -16.83 -0.38
N ARG A 244 12.60 -17.81 -1.30
CA ARG A 244 12.78 -17.54 -2.74
C ARG A 244 11.59 -16.84 -3.37
N LEU A 245 10.38 -17.09 -2.88
CA LEU A 245 9.15 -16.50 -3.41
C LEU A 245 8.89 -15.11 -2.84
N TRP A 246 9.16 -14.92 -1.54
CA TRP A 246 8.71 -13.73 -0.81
C TRP A 246 9.78 -12.70 -0.51
N LEU A 247 11.02 -13.10 -0.21
CA LEU A 247 12.06 -12.13 0.14
C LEU A 247 12.37 -11.16 -1.01
N PRO A 248 12.41 -11.57 -2.29
CA PRO A 248 12.58 -10.59 -3.37
C PRO A 248 11.45 -9.57 -3.46
N ARG A 249 10.20 -9.99 -3.24
CA ARG A 249 9.03 -9.10 -3.20
C ARG A 249 9.11 -8.11 -2.04
N LEU A 250 9.47 -8.61 -0.86
CA LEU A 250 9.63 -7.78 0.33
C LEU A 250 10.79 -6.80 0.19
N ALA A 251 11.89 -7.20 -0.43
CA ALA A 251 13.07 -6.37 -0.67
C ALA A 251 12.74 -5.14 -1.53
N VAL A 252 11.88 -5.28 -2.54
CA VAL A 252 11.39 -4.13 -3.34
C VAL A 252 10.74 -3.09 -2.42
N THR A 253 9.84 -3.51 -1.55
CA THR A 253 9.13 -2.59 -0.63
C THR A 253 10.06 -2.03 0.46
N GLN A 254 10.95 -2.87 1.00
CA GLN A 254 11.94 -2.47 2.00
C GLN A 254 12.94 -1.45 1.43
N ALA A 255 13.38 -1.60 0.17
CA ALA A 255 14.24 -0.62 -0.49
C ALA A 255 13.54 0.74 -0.60
N ARG A 256 12.26 0.77 -1.00
CA ARG A 256 11.44 2.00 -1.03
C ARG A 256 11.34 2.63 0.35
N LEU A 257 11.10 1.82 1.38
CA LEU A 257 11.05 2.26 2.77
C LEU A 257 12.36 2.91 3.22
N GLN A 258 13.52 2.33 2.87
CA GLN A 258 14.83 2.87 3.24
C GLN A 258 15.11 4.19 2.52
N VAL A 259 14.89 4.25 1.21
CA VAL A 259 15.10 5.48 0.41
C VAL A 259 14.21 6.63 0.88
N ALA A 260 13.02 6.33 1.42
CA ALA A 260 12.12 7.33 1.99
C ALA A 260 12.60 7.93 3.33
N ARG A 261 13.64 7.37 3.97
CA ARG A 261 14.19 7.91 5.22
C ARG A 261 15.07 9.12 4.95
N PRO A 262 15.03 10.19 5.79
CA PRO A 262 15.92 11.35 5.63
C PRO A 262 17.41 11.01 5.70
N ARG A 263 17.77 9.93 6.41
CA ARG A 263 19.12 9.39 6.50
C ARG A 263 19.01 7.88 6.30
N PHE A 264 19.53 7.39 5.19
CA PHE A 264 19.58 5.95 4.89
C PHE A 264 20.99 5.56 4.45
N SER A 265 21.35 4.30 4.70
CA SER A 265 22.61 3.74 4.24
C SER A 265 22.44 3.15 2.85
N VAL A 266 23.17 3.68 1.86
CA VAL A 266 23.17 3.15 0.49
C VAL A 266 23.56 1.68 0.51
N ARG A 267 24.66 1.36 1.21
CA ARG A 267 25.18 -0.01 1.34
C ARG A 267 24.16 -1.00 1.91
N GLU A 268 23.31 -0.57 2.84
CA GLU A 268 22.24 -1.43 3.38
C GLU A 268 21.19 -1.76 2.31
N VAL A 269 20.83 -0.77 1.48
CA VAL A 269 19.87 -0.97 0.38
C VAL A 269 20.49 -1.82 -0.73
N GLU A 270 21.75 -1.58 -1.10
CA GLU A 270 22.47 -2.40 -2.08
C GLU A 270 22.56 -3.86 -1.61
N SER A 271 23.00 -4.10 -0.37
CA SER A 271 23.07 -5.45 0.21
C SER A 271 21.70 -6.13 0.31
N LEU A 272 20.63 -5.37 0.52
CA LEU A 272 19.27 -5.91 0.49
C LEU A 272 18.88 -6.34 -0.94
N LEU A 273 19.13 -5.50 -1.94
CA LEU A 273 18.78 -5.77 -3.34
C LEU A 273 19.62 -6.91 -3.92
N GLU A 274 20.92 -6.97 -3.62
CA GLU A 274 21.82 -8.07 -4.03
C GLU A 274 21.37 -9.42 -3.47
N ARG A 275 21.01 -9.48 -2.19
CA ARG A 275 20.48 -10.70 -1.56
C ARG A 275 19.16 -11.13 -2.19
N ALA A 276 18.29 -10.17 -2.53
CA ALA A 276 17.05 -10.46 -3.22
C ALA A 276 17.29 -11.01 -4.63
N GLU A 277 18.23 -10.43 -5.36
CA GLU A 277 18.60 -10.85 -6.71
C GLU A 277 19.22 -12.25 -6.74
N ALA A 278 20.09 -12.56 -5.77
CA ALA A 278 20.69 -13.89 -5.61
C ALA A 278 19.66 -15.01 -5.33
N LEU A 279 18.46 -14.66 -4.85
CA LEU A 279 17.36 -15.60 -4.63
C LEU A 279 16.51 -15.83 -5.88
N LEU A 280 16.63 -14.96 -6.90
CA LEU A 280 15.84 -15.05 -8.13
C LEU A 280 16.50 -16.02 -9.12
N GLY A 281 15.72 -17.01 -9.57
CA GLY A 281 16.10 -17.86 -10.70
C GLY A 281 16.11 -17.09 -12.04
N PRO A 282 16.69 -17.69 -13.10
CA PRO A 282 16.74 -17.12 -14.45
C PRO A 282 15.36 -16.68 -14.98
N ASP A 283 14.28 -17.32 -14.53
CA ASP A 283 12.93 -17.19 -15.08
C ASP A 283 12.01 -16.22 -14.32
N ALA A 284 12.55 -15.24 -13.59
CA ALA A 284 11.77 -14.24 -12.83
C ALA A 284 11.85 -12.79 -13.39
N PRO A 285 11.55 -12.54 -14.68
CA PRO A 285 11.76 -11.23 -15.30
C PRO A 285 11.04 -10.05 -14.61
N PRO A 286 9.77 -10.15 -14.17
CA PRO A 286 9.08 -9.02 -13.56
C PRO A 286 9.70 -8.55 -12.24
N LEU A 287 10.15 -9.49 -11.41
CA LEU A 287 10.77 -9.15 -10.13
C LEU A 287 12.18 -8.59 -10.32
N ARG A 288 12.94 -9.09 -11.29
CA ARG A 288 14.24 -8.50 -11.66
C ARG A 288 14.09 -7.07 -12.13
N LEU A 289 13.11 -6.78 -12.98
CA LEU A 289 12.80 -5.42 -13.39
C LEU A 289 12.48 -4.53 -12.20
N ARG A 290 11.58 -4.97 -11.30
CA ARG A 290 11.23 -4.19 -10.12
C ARG A 290 12.44 -3.89 -9.24
N LEU A 291 13.33 -4.86 -9.04
CA LEU A 291 14.60 -4.66 -8.32
C LEU A 291 15.50 -3.66 -9.06
N GLY A 292 15.65 -3.80 -10.38
CA GLY A 292 16.39 -2.86 -11.23
C GLY A 292 15.89 -1.42 -11.11
N ILE A 293 14.57 -1.21 -11.12
CA ILE A 293 13.97 0.12 -10.89
C ILE A 293 14.34 0.66 -9.50
N ARG A 294 14.38 -0.20 -8.47
CA ARG A 294 14.80 0.24 -7.12
C ARG A 294 16.28 0.63 -7.06
N TRP A 295 17.16 -0.02 -7.81
CA TRP A 295 18.55 0.42 -7.96
C TRP A 295 18.64 1.83 -8.57
N VAL A 296 17.86 2.08 -9.63
CA VAL A 296 17.80 3.41 -10.27
C VAL A 296 17.34 4.47 -9.26
N GLU A 297 16.24 4.23 -8.55
CA GLU A 297 15.74 5.16 -7.54
C GLU A 297 16.74 5.42 -6.41
N LEU A 298 17.45 4.39 -5.95
CA LEU A 298 18.50 4.50 -4.94
C LEU A 298 19.60 5.48 -5.37
N TYR A 299 20.11 5.32 -6.59
CA TYR A 299 21.17 6.18 -7.11
C TYR A 299 20.69 7.60 -7.42
N LEU A 300 19.46 7.77 -7.90
CA LEU A 300 18.84 9.09 -8.09
C LEU A 300 18.64 9.82 -6.75
N ALA A 301 18.26 9.12 -5.68
CA ALA A 301 18.13 9.70 -4.34
C ALA A 301 19.47 10.20 -3.77
N ARG A 302 20.59 9.74 -4.35
CA ARG A 302 21.96 10.14 -3.99
C ARG A 302 22.57 11.20 -4.91
N ALA A 303 21.82 11.68 -5.90
CA ALA A 303 22.34 12.54 -6.96
C ALA A 303 23.55 11.91 -7.67
N LEU A 304 23.50 10.60 -7.93
CA LEU A 304 24.50 9.85 -8.71
C LEU A 304 23.89 9.42 -10.06
N PRO A 305 23.62 10.35 -10.98
CA PRO A 305 22.91 10.06 -12.22
C PRO A 305 23.65 9.06 -13.12
N ASP A 306 24.98 9.06 -13.12
CA ASP A 306 25.77 8.11 -13.93
C ASP A 306 25.61 6.66 -13.45
N HIS A 307 25.54 6.46 -12.12
CA HIS A 307 25.30 5.13 -11.54
C HIS A 307 23.85 4.69 -11.77
N ALA A 308 22.90 5.62 -11.69
CA ALA A 308 21.51 5.36 -12.05
C ALA A 308 21.38 4.97 -13.53
N ALA A 309 22.08 5.66 -14.44
CA ALA A 309 22.11 5.32 -15.86
C ALA A 309 22.76 3.95 -16.12
N LEU A 310 23.85 3.64 -15.43
CA LEU A 310 24.49 2.32 -15.51
C LEU A 310 23.55 1.22 -15.01
N ALA A 311 22.94 1.41 -13.84
CA ALA A 311 21.97 0.46 -13.28
C ALA A 311 20.78 0.24 -14.23
N LEU A 312 20.27 1.31 -14.84
CA LEU A 312 19.22 1.22 -15.85
C LEU A 312 19.68 0.40 -17.06
N ARG A 313 20.89 0.64 -17.59
CA ARG A 313 21.44 -0.11 -18.73
C ARG A 313 21.68 -1.58 -18.41
N GLU A 314 22.32 -1.88 -17.28
CA GLU A 314 22.69 -3.25 -16.91
C GLU A 314 21.48 -4.08 -16.47
N ARG A 315 20.58 -3.50 -15.68
CA ARG A 315 19.51 -4.25 -14.99
C ARG A 315 18.13 -4.07 -15.61
N ALA A 316 17.93 -2.99 -16.37
CA ALA A 316 16.68 -2.75 -17.11
C ALA A 316 16.89 -2.72 -18.64
N GLY A 317 18.12 -2.72 -19.15
CA GLY A 317 18.41 -2.67 -20.59
C GLY A 317 18.05 -3.93 -21.37
N HIS A 318 17.72 -5.03 -20.69
CA HIS A 318 17.08 -6.21 -21.31
C HIS A 318 15.63 -5.97 -21.72
N ILE A 319 15.03 -4.85 -21.29
CA ILE A 319 13.70 -4.42 -21.70
C ILE A 319 13.93 -3.34 -22.75
N ALA A 320 13.99 -3.77 -24.00
CA ALA A 320 13.87 -2.84 -25.13
C ALA A 320 12.64 -1.96 -24.88
N ASP A 321 12.70 -0.68 -25.26
CA ASP A 321 11.62 0.30 -25.09
C ASP A 321 10.28 -0.28 -25.60
N GLY A 322 9.48 -0.90 -24.71
CA GLY A 322 8.22 -1.57 -25.06
C GLY A 322 7.87 -2.85 -24.29
N ASP A 323 8.82 -3.65 -23.83
CA ASP A 323 8.56 -5.01 -23.30
C ASP A 323 8.39 -5.07 -21.77
N ALA A 324 7.77 -4.04 -21.18
CA ALA A 324 7.47 -4.09 -19.75
C ALA A 324 6.46 -5.23 -19.46
N PRO A 325 6.71 -6.09 -18.47
CA PRO A 325 5.88 -7.26 -18.18
C PRO A 325 4.50 -6.88 -17.65
N SER A 326 4.30 -5.64 -17.19
CA SER A 326 2.99 -5.11 -16.83
C SER A 326 2.93 -3.60 -17.05
N VAL A 327 1.72 -3.05 -17.13
CA VAL A 327 1.50 -1.60 -17.22
C VAL A 327 2.03 -0.86 -15.98
N ILE A 328 1.97 -1.48 -14.79
CA ILE A 328 2.52 -0.89 -13.56
C ILE A 328 4.04 -0.77 -13.67
N ASP A 329 4.70 -1.82 -14.13
CA ASP A 329 6.15 -1.83 -14.31
C ASP A 329 6.58 -0.85 -15.40
N HIS A 330 5.78 -0.68 -16.46
CA HIS A 330 6.00 0.31 -17.50
C HIS A 330 5.95 1.73 -16.94
N ILE A 331 4.90 2.06 -16.18
CA ILE A 331 4.74 3.38 -15.56
C ILE A 331 5.91 3.69 -14.63
N ASP A 332 6.31 2.73 -13.78
CA ASP A 332 7.44 2.90 -12.87
C ASP A 332 8.76 3.11 -13.62
N LEU A 333 8.99 2.37 -14.72
CA LEU A 333 10.18 2.52 -15.55
C LEU A 333 10.24 3.90 -16.23
N LEU A 334 9.14 4.36 -16.85
CA LEU A 334 9.05 5.68 -17.47
C LEU A 334 9.28 6.78 -16.43
N ALA A 335 8.67 6.65 -15.25
CA ALA A 335 8.86 7.59 -14.15
C ALA A 335 10.32 7.66 -13.68
N ALA A 336 11.01 6.51 -13.61
CA ALA A 336 12.42 6.45 -13.25
C ALA A 336 13.32 7.09 -14.33
N LYS A 337 13.08 6.78 -15.61
CA LYS A 337 13.79 7.40 -16.76
C LYS A 337 13.60 8.91 -16.80
N ALA A 338 12.37 9.38 -16.65
CA ALA A 338 12.05 10.81 -16.62
C ALA A 338 12.78 11.57 -15.50
N ARG A 339 12.93 10.96 -14.32
CA ARG A 339 13.69 11.54 -13.20
C ARG A 339 15.19 11.57 -13.48
N LEU A 340 15.74 10.52 -14.09
CA LEU A 340 17.14 10.46 -14.47
C LEU A 340 17.51 11.59 -15.44
N LEU A 341 16.74 11.75 -16.52
CA LEU A 341 16.96 12.82 -17.51
C LEU A 341 16.87 14.21 -16.88
N ALA A 342 15.86 14.42 -16.01
CA ALA A 342 15.72 15.68 -15.28
C ALA A 342 16.93 16.00 -14.39
N GLN A 343 17.57 14.99 -13.78
CA GLN A 343 18.76 15.18 -12.95
C GLN A 343 20.04 15.39 -13.76
N GLN A 344 20.15 14.80 -14.95
CA GLN A 344 21.31 14.98 -15.83
C GLN A 344 21.33 16.37 -16.50
N GLY A 345 20.18 17.07 -16.53
CA GLY A 345 20.03 18.33 -17.26
C GLY A 345 20.08 18.17 -18.78
N SER A 346 20.30 16.95 -19.28
CA SER A 346 20.25 16.58 -20.69
C SER A 346 18.83 16.21 -21.07
N ASP A 347 18.35 16.76 -22.20
CA ASP A 347 17.09 16.35 -22.84
C ASP A 347 15.86 16.43 -21.91
N ALA A 348 15.70 17.58 -21.26
CA ALA A 348 14.55 17.86 -20.40
C ALA A 348 13.21 17.68 -21.14
N ALA A 349 13.17 17.99 -22.44
CA ALA A 349 11.99 17.80 -23.28
C ALA A 349 11.60 16.32 -23.38
N HIS A 350 12.57 15.41 -23.60
CA HIS A 350 12.29 13.98 -23.57
C HIS A 350 11.89 13.49 -22.17
N GLY A 351 12.54 13.98 -21.12
CA GLY A 351 12.15 13.67 -19.75
C GLY A 351 10.70 14.05 -19.41
N ASP A 352 10.23 15.20 -19.88
CA ASP A 352 8.85 15.64 -19.72
C ASP A 352 7.87 14.83 -20.58
N LEU A 353 8.27 14.42 -21.79
CA LEU A 353 7.48 13.50 -22.63
C LEU A 353 7.25 12.16 -21.92
N LEU A 354 8.31 11.53 -21.40
CA LEU A 354 8.21 10.25 -20.68
C LEU A 354 7.34 10.38 -19.42
N ARG A 355 7.43 11.50 -18.69
CA ARG A 355 6.56 11.76 -17.53
C ARG A 355 5.10 11.90 -17.95
N SER A 356 4.82 12.61 -19.04
CA SER A 356 3.48 12.78 -19.60
C SER A 356 2.89 11.45 -20.07
N GLU A 357 3.70 10.59 -20.69
CA GLU A 357 3.29 9.25 -21.10
C GLU A 357 2.96 8.37 -19.88
N ALA A 358 3.83 8.35 -18.87
CA ALA A 358 3.59 7.63 -17.61
C ALA A 358 2.31 8.10 -16.93
N HIS A 359 2.05 9.42 -16.94
CA HIS A 359 0.83 10.02 -16.41
C HIS A 359 -0.41 9.52 -17.17
N ALA A 360 -0.39 9.61 -18.50
CA ALA A 360 -1.51 9.17 -19.35
C ALA A 360 -1.80 7.67 -19.17
N LEU A 361 -0.78 6.83 -19.08
CA LEU A 361 -0.93 5.40 -18.78
C LEU A 361 -1.55 5.17 -17.40
N ALA A 362 -1.08 5.89 -16.38
CA ALA A 362 -1.63 5.79 -15.03
C ALA A 362 -3.11 6.20 -14.96
N GLU A 363 -3.50 7.28 -15.65
CA GLU A 363 -4.91 7.71 -15.72
C GLU A 363 -5.78 6.67 -16.42
N ARG A 364 -5.34 6.15 -17.57
CA ARG A 364 -6.06 5.09 -18.29
C ARG A 364 -6.25 3.84 -17.45
N ALA A 365 -5.20 3.43 -16.74
CA ALA A 365 -5.21 2.30 -15.82
C ALA A 365 -6.01 2.54 -14.53
N GLY A 366 -6.50 3.76 -14.29
CA GLY A 366 -7.23 4.11 -13.06
C GLY A 366 -6.33 4.21 -11.83
N LEU A 367 -5.02 4.34 -12.00
CA LEU A 367 -4.01 4.47 -10.94
C LEU A 367 -3.92 5.94 -10.47
N THR A 368 -5.04 6.46 -9.96
CA THR A 368 -5.27 7.90 -9.69
C THR A 368 -4.16 8.56 -8.87
N ARG A 369 -3.60 7.84 -7.89
CA ARG A 369 -2.54 8.36 -7.02
C ARG A 369 -1.20 8.48 -7.75
N ILE A 370 -0.87 7.50 -8.58
CA ILE A 370 0.36 7.53 -9.39
C ILE A 370 0.26 8.66 -10.40
N ALA A 371 -0.90 8.83 -11.05
CA ALA A 371 -1.16 9.96 -11.93
C ALA A 371 -0.99 11.30 -11.19
N ALA A 372 -1.61 11.48 -10.01
CA ALA A 372 -1.47 12.71 -9.24
C ALA A 372 -0.01 13.02 -8.83
N HIS A 373 0.78 11.98 -8.53
CA HIS A 373 2.21 12.12 -8.23
C HIS A 373 3.02 12.54 -9.47
N LEU A 374 2.72 11.95 -10.63
CA LEU A 374 3.38 12.27 -11.90
C LEU A 374 2.99 13.64 -12.47
N ALA A 375 1.81 14.15 -12.13
CA ALA A 375 1.37 15.50 -12.49
C ALA A 375 2.13 16.61 -11.73
N SER A 376 2.75 16.27 -10.59
CA SER A 376 3.52 17.23 -9.80
C SER A 376 4.93 17.39 -10.38
N PRO A 377 5.47 18.62 -10.46
CA PRO A 377 6.84 18.82 -10.91
C PRO A 377 7.82 18.09 -9.98
N PRO A 378 8.94 17.55 -10.52
CA PRO A 378 9.90 16.81 -9.72
C PRO A 378 10.49 17.72 -8.62
N PRO A 379 10.62 17.22 -7.38
CA PRO A 379 11.23 17.98 -6.30
C PRO A 379 12.68 18.32 -6.68
N GLY A 380 12.97 19.60 -6.89
CA GLY A 380 14.28 20.10 -7.31
C GLY A 380 14.26 21.04 -8.53
N ALA A 381 13.24 20.99 -9.39
CA ALA A 381 13.14 21.89 -10.55
C ALA A 381 12.91 23.36 -10.16
N ALA A 382 12.43 23.64 -8.95
CA ALA A 382 12.00 24.97 -8.53
C ALA A 382 13.11 25.89 -7.94
N GLN A 383 14.39 25.49 -7.93
CA GLN A 383 15.46 26.30 -7.29
C GLN A 383 16.79 26.40 -8.05
N SER A 384 16.79 26.23 -9.37
CA SER A 384 17.83 26.87 -10.19
C SER A 384 17.48 28.36 -10.34
N LYS A 385 17.69 29.13 -9.26
CA LYS A 385 17.86 30.57 -9.42
C LYS A 385 19.23 30.74 -10.07
N LEU A 386 19.24 30.85 -11.39
CA LEU A 386 20.38 31.38 -12.13
C LEU A 386 20.80 32.72 -11.49
N PRO A 387 22.10 32.95 -11.25
CA PRO A 387 22.61 34.25 -10.83
C PRO A 387 22.35 35.34 -11.87
#